data_AF-A0A6I3WCP1-F1
#
_entry.id   AF-A0A6I3WCP1-F1
#
_cell.length_a   1.000
_cell.length_b   1.000
_cell.length_c   1.000
_cell.angle_alpha   90.00
_cell.angle_beta   90.00
_cell.angle_gamma   90.00
#
_symmetry.space_group_name_H-M   'P 1'
#
loop_
_entity.id
_entity.type
_entity.pdbx_description
1 polymer ?
#
loop_
_entity_poly.entity_id
_entity_poly.type
_entity_poly.pdbx_seq_one_letter_code
_entity_poly.pdbx_strand_id
1 'polypeptide(L)'
;MSTIIMSLCWPLQGMSGPQKAVLISLADNANDEGVCWPSVARIVERTCLGERTVQSAIKWLGTTGILSFRERMGRSTMYTLTPAA
;
A
#
# COMPACT_ATOMS: atom_id res chain seq x y z
N MET A 1 0.79 7.19 -11.05
CA MET A 1 1.89 7.53 -10.14
C MET A 1 1.68 8.97 -9.72
N SER A 2 1.25 9.17 -8.47
CA SER A 2 1.02 10.49 -7.87
C SER A 2 2.18 10.83 -6.95
N THR A 3 2.84 11.96 -7.20
CA THR A 3 3.88 12.46 -6.31
C THR A 3 3.30 12.94 -4.98
N ILE A 4 2.07 13.45 -4.98
CA ILE A 4 1.37 13.98 -3.79
C ILE A 4 1.12 12.86 -2.78
N ILE A 5 0.50 11.75 -3.19
CA ILE A 5 0.21 10.62 -2.29
C ILE A 5 1.50 10.06 -1.69
N MET A 6 2.54 9.89 -2.52
CA MET A 6 3.84 9.43 -2.04
C MET A 6 4.46 10.39 -1.01
N SER A 7 4.43 11.70 -1.27
CA SER A 7 4.91 12.72 -0.33
C SER A 7 4.15 12.71 1.00
N LEU A 8 2.83 12.44 1.00
CA LEU A 8 2.04 12.33 2.23
C LEU A 8 2.34 11.05 3.03
N CYS A 9 2.74 9.96 2.37
CA CYS A 9 3.04 8.69 3.05
C CYS A 9 4.41 8.65 3.75
N TRP A 10 5.38 9.44 3.29
CA TRP A 10 6.73 9.45 3.86
C TRP A 10 6.78 9.93 5.33
N PRO A 11 6.12 11.04 5.72
CA PRO A 11 6.12 11.52 7.10
C PRO A 11 5.47 10.59 8.12
N LEU A 12 4.57 9.68 7.71
CA LEU A 12 3.85 8.79 8.64
C LEU A 12 4.84 7.93 9.46
N GLN A 13 4.64 7.81 10.77
CA GLN A 13 5.52 7.04 11.66
C GLN A 13 4.78 5.89 12.34
N GLY A 14 5.43 5.18 13.26
CA GLY A 14 4.79 4.12 14.06
C GLY A 14 4.59 2.78 13.35
N MET A 15 5.35 2.54 12.28
CA MET A 15 5.29 1.30 11.49
C MET A 15 6.69 0.69 11.37
N SER A 16 6.74 -0.63 11.19
CA SER A 16 7.97 -1.36 10.90
C SER A 16 8.48 -1.08 9.49
N GLY A 17 9.75 -1.38 9.23
CA GLY A 17 10.36 -1.26 7.90
C GLY A 17 9.55 -1.95 6.78
N PRO A 18 9.13 -3.21 6.95
CA PRO A 18 8.28 -3.89 5.96
C PRO A 18 6.94 -3.20 5.70
N GLN A 19 6.28 -2.69 6.75
CA GLN A 19 5.02 -1.95 6.62
C GLN A 19 5.22 -0.64 5.84
N LYS A 20 6.30 0.09 6.13
CA LYS A 20 6.66 1.31 5.40
C LYS A 20 6.98 1.00 3.94
N ALA A 21 7.76 -0.04 3.66
CA ALA A 21 8.10 -0.42 2.29
C ALA A 21 6.85 -0.76 1.45
N VAL A 22 5.90 -1.50 2.02
CA VAL A 22 4.63 -1.81 1.35
C VAL A 22 3.80 -0.55 1.13
N LEU A 23 3.70 0.34 2.13
CA LEU A 23 3.00 1.61 2.00
C LEU A 23 3.55 2.46 0.85
N ILE A 24 4.87 2.64 0.78
CA ILE A 24 5.52 3.43 -0.27
C ILE A 24 5.37 2.76 -1.64
N SER A 25 5.44 1.43 -1.72
CA SER A 25 5.17 0.70 -2.96
C SER A 25 3.74 0.96 -3.47
N LEU A 26 2.74 0.89 -2.60
CA LEU A 26 1.36 1.22 -2.97
C LEU A 26 1.22 2.70 -3.38
N ALA A 27 1.84 3.62 -2.63
CA ALA A 27 1.77 5.06 -2.89
C ALA A 27 2.36 5.46 -4.23
N ASP A 28 3.51 4.88 -4.61
CA ASP A 28 4.12 5.08 -5.91
C ASP A 28 3.23 4.58 -7.06
N ASN A 29 2.45 3.52 -6.82
CA ASN A 29 1.51 3.00 -7.82
C ASN A 29 0.17 3.77 -7.84
N ALA A 30 -0.09 4.66 -6.89
CA ALA A 30 -1.37 5.37 -6.78
C ALA A 30 -1.56 6.44 -7.85
N ASN A 31 -2.83 6.73 -8.17
CA ASN A 31 -3.24 7.96 -8.84
C ASN A 31 -3.45 9.10 -7.82
N ASP A 32 -3.87 10.28 -8.29
CA ASP A 32 -4.04 11.45 -7.41
C ASP A 32 -5.18 11.31 -6.40
N GLU A 33 -6.07 10.34 -6.59
CA GLU A 33 -7.12 9.96 -5.63
C GLU A 33 -6.64 8.90 -4.61
N GLY A 34 -5.36 8.53 -4.65
CA GLY A 34 -4.81 7.49 -3.77
C GLY A 34 -5.16 6.06 -4.16
N VAL A 35 -5.75 5.84 -5.34
CA VAL A 35 -6.20 4.53 -5.81
C VAL A 35 -5.11 3.81 -6.60
N CYS A 36 -4.87 2.53 -6.28
CA CYS A 36 -3.98 1.64 -7.03
C CYS A 36 -4.49 0.19 -7.05
N TRP A 37 -3.91 -0.65 -7.89
CA TRP A 37 -4.25 -2.09 -7.98
C TRP A 37 -3.06 -2.99 -8.35
N PRO A 38 -1.86 -2.80 -7.77
CA PRO A 38 -0.77 -3.73 -8.00
C PRO A 38 -1.13 -5.13 -7.47
N SER A 39 -0.66 -6.18 -8.15
CA SER A 39 -0.75 -7.53 -7.61
C SER A 39 0.16 -7.68 -6.39
N VAL A 40 -0.16 -8.62 -5.49
CA VAL A 40 0.71 -8.95 -4.35
C VAL A 40 2.11 -9.34 -4.83
N ALA A 41 2.21 -10.11 -5.92
CA ALA A 41 3.49 -10.48 -6.54
C ALA A 41 4.32 -9.26 -6.96
N ARG A 42 3.70 -8.21 -7.49
CA ARG A 42 4.42 -6.97 -7.83
C ARG A 42 4.87 -6.20 -6.60
N ILE A 43 4.10 -6.23 -5.52
CA ILE A 43 4.51 -5.61 -4.25
C ILE A 43 5.71 -6.37 -3.67
N VAL A 44 5.67 -7.71 -3.70
CA VAL A 44 6.78 -8.60 -3.32
C VAL A 44 8.05 -8.24 -4.09
N GLU A 45 7.97 -8.19 -5.42
CA GLU A 45 9.09 -7.83 -6.30
C GLU A 45 9.69 -6.47 -5.91
N ARG A 46 8.86 -5.43 -5.75
CA ARG A 46 9.34 -4.07 -5.48
C ARG A 46 9.90 -3.87 -4.07
N THR A 47 9.43 -4.66 -3.11
CA THR A 47 9.83 -4.51 -1.70
C THR A 47 10.91 -5.50 -1.27
N CYS A 48 11.21 -6.51 -2.10
CA CYS A 48 12.07 -7.64 -1.77
C CYS A 48 11.62 -8.42 -0.51
N LEU A 49 10.34 -8.32 -0.14
CA LEU A 49 9.76 -8.98 1.02
C LEU A 49 9.11 -10.31 0.62
N GLY A 50 9.05 -11.25 1.55
CA GLY A 50 8.25 -12.47 1.38
C GLY A 50 6.75 -12.16 1.30
N GLU A 51 6.00 -12.97 0.55
CA GLU A 51 4.57 -12.77 0.30
C GLU A 51 3.74 -12.66 1.59
N ARG A 52 4.01 -13.52 2.58
CA ARG A 52 3.34 -13.47 3.88
C ARG A 52 3.59 -12.16 4.63
N THR A 53 4.78 -11.60 4.50
CA THR A 53 5.15 -10.31 5.09
C THR A 53 4.39 -9.17 4.41
N VAL A 54 4.29 -9.20 3.07
CA VAL A 54 3.50 -8.23 2.31
C VAL A 54 2.03 -8.28 2.70
N GLN A 55 1.41 -9.47 2.73
CA GLN A 55 0.01 -9.61 3.13
C GLN A 55 -0.24 -9.14 4.57
N SER A 56 0.68 -9.45 5.49
CA SER A 56 0.59 -9.00 6.89
C SER A 56 0.71 -7.47 7.01
N ALA A 57 1.60 -6.85 6.22
CA ALA A 57 1.74 -5.40 6.16
C ALA A 57 0.49 -4.72 5.59
N ILE A 58 -0.09 -5.25 4.49
CA ILE A 58 -1.35 -4.77 3.91
C ILE A 58 -2.47 -4.83 4.96
N LYS A 59 -2.61 -5.96 5.66
CA LYS A 59 -3.61 -6.12 6.72
C LYS A 59 -3.41 -5.09 7.83
N TRP A 60 -2.18 -4.90 8.29
CA TRP A 60 -1.86 -3.93 9.34
C TRP A 60 -2.18 -2.49 8.91
N LEU A 61 -1.80 -2.10 7.69
CA LEU A 61 -2.16 -0.78 7.12
C LEU A 61 -3.68 -0.59 7.02
N GLY A 62 -4.42 -1.69 6.78
CA GLY A 62 -5.87 -1.72 6.86
C GLY A 62 -6.40 -1.44 8.26
N THR A 63 -5.81 -2.08 9.28
CA THR A 63 -6.21 -1.89 10.68
C THR A 63 -5.91 -0.50 11.23
N THR A 64 -4.92 0.20 10.67
CA THR A 64 -4.58 1.58 11.07
C THR A 64 -5.39 2.65 10.33
N GLY A 65 -6.20 2.28 9.34
CA GLY A 65 -7.00 3.23 8.54
C GLY A 65 -6.21 4.00 7.47
N ILE A 66 -4.91 3.72 7.31
CA ILE A 66 -4.06 4.33 6.26
C ILE A 66 -4.40 3.76 4.88
N LEU A 67 -4.90 2.54 4.84
CA LEU A 67 -5.22 1.79 3.63
C LEU A 67 -6.63 1.20 3.73
N SER A 68 -7.39 1.25 2.65
CA SER A 68 -8.53 0.36 2.45
C SER A 68 -8.30 -0.51 1.22
N PHE A 69 -8.90 -1.70 1.21
CA PHE A 69 -8.81 -2.61 0.08
C PHE A 69 -10.16 -3.21 -0.26
N ARG A 70 -10.40 -3.44 -1.55
CA ARG A 70 -11.58 -4.11 -2.09
C ARG A 70 -11.16 -5.19 -3.06
N GLU A 71 -11.50 -6.42 -2.72
CA GLU A 71 -11.35 -7.54 -3.64
C GLU A 71 -12.30 -7.37 -4.82
N ARG A 72 -11.84 -7.77 -6.01
CA ARG A 72 -12.62 -7.70 -7.25
C ARG A 72 -12.58 -9.07 -7.89
N MET A 73 -13.73 -9.71 -8.06
CA MET A 73 -13.81 -11.07 -8.60
C MET A 73 -13.12 -11.15 -9.97
N GLY A 74 -12.13 -12.05 -10.10
CA GLY A 74 -11.35 -12.23 -11.34
C GLY A 74 -10.43 -11.06 -11.71
N ARG A 75 -10.15 -10.13 -10.79
CA ARG A 75 -9.30 -8.95 -11.02
C ARG A 75 -8.38 -8.69 -9.81
N SER A 76 -7.33 -7.90 -10.01
CA SER A 76 -6.46 -7.47 -8.90
C SER A 76 -7.25 -6.70 -7.85
N THR A 77 -6.91 -6.90 -6.58
CA THR A 77 -7.41 -6.10 -5.45
C THR A 77 -7.18 -4.62 -5.72
N MET A 78 -8.20 -3.81 -5.45
CA MET A 78 -8.11 -2.36 -5.49
C MET A 78 -7.77 -1.85 -4.10
N TYR A 79 -6.79 -0.96 -4.02
CA TYR A 79 -6.29 -0.33 -2.81
C TYR A 79 -6.55 1.17 -2.88
N THR A 80 -6.93 1.78 -1.75
CA THR A 80 -7.10 3.22 -1.62
C THR A 80 -6.33 3.70 -0.41
N LEU A 81 -5.40 4.64 -0.62
CA LEU A 81 -4.57 5.24 0.41
C LEU A 81 -5.22 6.50 0.97
N THR A 82 -5.28 6.58 2.30
CA THR A 82 -5.81 7.72 3.06
C THR A 82 -4.76 8.17 4.09
N PRO A 83 -3.66 8.80 3.64
CA PRO A 83 -2.55 9.19 4.52
C PRO A 83 -2.87 10.36 5.46
N ALA A 84 -4.08 10.93 5.39
CA ALA A 84 -4.57 12.01 6.26
C ALA A 84 -5.50 11.52 7.39
N ALA A 85 -5.67 10.21 7.54
CA ALA A 85 -6.45 9.60 8.61
C ALA A 85 -5.68 9.55 9.94
#